data_AF-A0A1Q8QRH5-F1
#
_entry.id   AF-A0A1Q8QRH5-F1
#
_cell.length_a   1.000
_cell.length_b   1.000
_cell.length_c   1.000
_cell.angle_alpha   90.00
_cell.angle_beta   90.00
_cell.angle_gamma   90.00
#
_symmetry.space_group_name_H-M   'P 1'
#
loop_
_entity.id
_entity.type
_entity.pdbx_description
1 polymer ?
#
loop_
_entity_poly.entity_id
_entity_poly.type
_entity_poly.pdbx_seq_one_letter_code
_entity_poly.pdbx_strand_id
1 'polypeptide(L)'
;MIKGRTNWTIAHELGHIILNHFIEFDIDNLNDEEHDILDREAEIFARELLMPREWVKSNCEHPLTISILAKLKNLFDVSWQAITYRLDELNIYSKDYVLSLHEARKIEKET
;
A
#
# COMPACT_ATOMS: atom_id res chain seq x y z
N MET A 1 2.96 18.99 0.37
CA MET A 1 2.78 17.61 0.88
C MET A 1 2.44 16.70 -0.30
N ILE A 2 3.06 15.52 -0.40
CA ILE A 2 2.75 14.53 -1.44
C ILE A 2 1.44 13.84 -1.03
N LYS A 3 0.37 14.08 -1.79
CA LYS A 3 -1.02 13.69 -1.45
C LYS A 3 -1.20 12.21 -1.06
N GLY A 4 -0.54 11.28 -1.75
CA GLY A 4 -0.61 9.85 -1.43
C GLY A 4 0.01 9.46 -0.08
N ARG A 5 1.02 10.20 0.41
CA ARG A 5 1.57 10.00 1.77
C ARG A 5 0.58 10.51 2.82
N THR A 6 -0.15 11.58 2.51
CA THR A 6 -1.22 12.10 3.38
C THR A 6 -2.38 11.11 3.50
N ASN A 7 -2.84 10.51 2.40
CA ASN A 7 -3.90 9.50 2.43
C ASN A 7 -3.50 8.27 3.25
N TRP A 8 -2.25 7.81 3.11
CA TRP A 8 -1.72 6.71 3.91
C TRP A 8 -1.75 7.02 5.41
N THR A 9 -1.19 8.16 5.82
CA THR A 9 -1.18 8.56 7.24
C THR A 9 -2.60 8.68 7.78
N ILE A 10 -3.51 9.34 7.07
CA ILE A 10 -4.91 9.47 7.52
C ILE A 10 -5.57 8.10 7.67
N ALA A 11 -5.39 7.19 6.72
CA ALA A 11 -5.96 5.85 6.77
C ALA A 11 -5.38 5.01 7.92
N HIS A 12 -4.10 5.19 8.23
CA HIS A 12 -3.42 4.51 9.33
C HIS A 12 -3.94 4.98 10.70
N GLU A 13 -3.99 6.30 10.93
CA GLU A 13 -4.59 6.85 12.16
C GLU A 13 -6.05 6.47 12.30
N LEU A 14 -6.80 6.46 11.19
CA LEU A 14 -8.18 5.98 11.18
C LEU A 14 -8.26 4.49 11.57
N GLY A 15 -7.29 3.67 11.18
CA GLY A 15 -7.18 2.28 11.60
C GLY A 15 -7.10 2.14 13.11
N HIS A 16 -6.19 2.88 13.76
CA HIS A 16 -6.09 2.90 15.22
C HIS A 16 -7.41 3.27 15.92
N ILE A 17 -8.14 4.24 15.35
CA ILE A 17 -9.44 4.67 15.89
C ILE A 17 -10.49 3.58 15.71
N ILE A 18 -10.63 3.03 14.49
CA ILE A 18 -11.69 2.06 14.15
C ILE A 18 -11.47 0.72 14.84
N LEU A 19 -10.21 0.33 15.04
CA LEU A 19 -9.84 -0.88 15.77
C LEU A 19 -9.80 -0.68 17.29
N ASN A 20 -10.25 0.47 17.80
CA ASN A 20 -10.29 0.82 19.23
C ASN A 20 -8.95 0.77 19.96
N HIS A 21 -7.80 0.92 19.28
CA HIS A 21 -6.49 0.81 19.92
C HIS A 21 -6.35 1.81 21.09
N PHE A 22 -6.87 3.03 20.91
CA PHE A 22 -6.82 4.09 21.92
C PHE A 22 -7.82 3.92 23.09
N ILE A 23 -8.71 2.93 23.03
CA ILE A 23 -9.74 2.69 24.06
C ILE A 23 -9.46 1.38 24.80
N GLU A 24 -9.06 0.35 24.07
CA GLU A 24 -8.86 -1.00 24.62
C GLU A 24 -7.46 -1.21 25.20
N PHE A 25 -6.48 -0.37 24.82
CA PHE A 25 -5.09 -0.50 25.25
C PHE A 25 -4.59 0.77 25.94
N ASP A 26 -3.76 0.59 26.97
CA ASP A 26 -3.03 1.66 27.62
C ASP A 26 -1.73 1.95 26.85
N ILE A 27 -1.84 2.80 25.82
CA ILE A 27 -0.77 3.07 24.85
C ILE A 27 0.53 3.54 25.51
N ASP A 28 0.45 4.21 26.66
CA ASP A 28 1.63 4.73 27.36
C ASP A 28 2.42 3.63 28.10
N ASN A 29 1.83 2.43 28.27
CA ASN A 29 2.40 1.33 29.03
C ASN A 29 2.60 0.04 28.21
N LEU A 30 2.43 0.10 26.88
CA LEU A 30 2.72 -1.03 26.01
C LEU A 30 4.22 -1.28 25.91
N ASN A 31 4.59 -2.55 25.76
CA ASN A 31 5.95 -2.90 25.36
C ASN A 31 6.13 -2.81 23.83
N ASP A 32 7.36 -2.89 23.36
CA ASP A 32 7.70 -2.74 21.93
C ASP A 32 6.96 -3.74 21.02
N GLU A 33 6.78 -5.00 21.47
CA GLU A 33 6.08 -6.03 20.68
C GLU A 33 4.59 -5.72 20.57
N GLU A 34 3.97 -5.24 21.65
CA GLU A 34 2.56 -4.84 21.65
C GLU A 34 2.33 -3.62 20.75
N HIS A 35 3.22 -2.63 20.81
CA HIS A 35 3.19 -1.48 19.90
C HIS A 35 3.29 -1.92 18.43
N ASP A 36 4.25 -2.80 18.11
CA ASP A 36 4.44 -3.31 16.76
C ASP A 36 3.20 -4.05 16.24
N ILE A 37 2.50 -4.80 17.10
CA ILE A 37 1.25 -5.48 16.75
C ILE A 37 0.16 -4.45 16.38
N LEU A 38 -0.08 -3.47 17.24
CA LEU A 38 -1.12 -2.45 17.02
C LEU A 38 -0.82 -1.58 15.78
N ASP A 39 0.43 -1.19 15.58
CA ASP A 39 0.85 -0.48 14.37
C ASP A 39 0.63 -1.34 13.13
N ARG A 40 0.99 -2.63 13.20
CA ARG A 40 0.81 -3.56 12.08
C ARG A 40 -0.67 -3.76 11.72
N GLU A 41 -1.55 -3.83 12.71
CA GLU A 41 -2.99 -3.93 12.48
C GLU A 41 -3.53 -2.67 11.78
N ALA A 42 -3.12 -1.47 12.22
CA ALA A 42 -3.47 -0.21 11.58
C ALA A 42 -2.88 -0.09 10.15
N GLU A 43 -1.66 -0.58 9.91
CA GLU A 43 -1.09 -0.70 8.56
C GLU A 43 -1.95 -1.59 7.66
N ILE A 44 -2.34 -2.78 8.12
CA ILE A 44 -3.16 -3.73 7.35
C ILE A 44 -4.52 -3.09 7.03
N PHE A 45 -5.14 -2.45 8.02
CA PHE A 45 -6.38 -1.69 7.81
C PHE A 45 -6.21 -0.63 6.72
N ALA A 46 -5.16 0.19 6.79
CA ALA A 46 -4.90 1.23 5.80
C ALA A 46 -4.69 0.66 4.39
N ARG A 47 -3.99 -0.48 4.25
CA ARG A 47 -3.79 -1.15 2.95
C ARG A 47 -5.11 -1.63 2.36
N GLU A 48 -5.94 -2.31 3.15
CA GLU A 48 -7.23 -2.80 2.67
C GLU A 48 -8.23 -1.66 2.42
N LEU A 49 -8.17 -0.57 3.18
CA LEU A 49 -9.01 0.61 2.96
C LEU A 49 -8.65 1.34 1.66
N LEU A 50 -7.36 1.57 1.42
CA LEU A 50 -6.89 2.32 0.24
C LEU A 50 -6.85 1.49 -1.03
N MET A 51 -6.52 0.20 -0.92
CA MET A 51 -6.35 -0.71 -2.05
C MET A 51 -7.00 -2.07 -1.77
N PRO A 52 -8.35 -2.14 -1.68
CA PRO A 52 -9.04 -3.39 -1.34
C PRO A 52 -8.63 -4.55 -2.25
N ARG A 53 -8.35 -5.72 -1.67
CA ARG A 53 -7.85 -6.91 -2.40
C ARG A 53 -8.61 -7.18 -3.70
N GLU A 54 -9.93 -7.27 -3.61
CA GLU A 54 -10.77 -7.62 -4.75
C GLU A 54 -10.74 -6.53 -5.82
N TRP A 55 -10.66 -5.25 -5.43
CA TRP A 55 -10.59 -4.15 -6.37
C TRP A 55 -9.25 -4.11 -7.09
N VAL A 56 -8.15 -4.37 -6.38
CA VAL A 56 -6.82 -4.49 -7.01
C VAL A 56 -6.82 -5.62 -8.02
N LYS A 57 -7.34 -6.80 -7.64
CA LYS A 57 -7.42 -7.97 -8.53
C LYS A 57 -8.29 -7.71 -9.77
N SER A 58 -9.48 -7.11 -9.60
CA SER A 58 -10.39 -6.85 -10.73
C SER A 58 -9.90 -5.76 -11.68
N ASN A 59 -9.05 -4.82 -11.22
CA ASN A 59 -8.53 -3.73 -12.05
C ASN A 59 -7.11 -4.00 -12.59
N CYS A 60 -6.42 -5.05 -12.13
CA CYS A 60 -5.09 -5.42 -12.63
C CYS A 60 -5.21 -6.19 -13.95
N GLU A 61 -5.03 -5.47 -15.07
CA GLU A 61 -4.96 -6.07 -16.40
C GLU A 61 -3.70 -6.94 -16.56
N HIS A 62 -3.81 -8.07 -17.26
CA HIS A 62 -2.70 -9.00 -17.54
C HIS A 62 -2.38 -9.08 -19.04
N PRO A 63 -1.09 -9.09 -19.44
CA PRO A 63 0.11 -9.00 -18.61
C PRO A 63 0.32 -7.59 -18.04
N LEU A 64 0.91 -7.50 -16.84
CA LEU A 64 1.22 -6.21 -16.23
C LEU A 64 2.24 -5.44 -17.07
N THR A 65 1.89 -4.19 -17.36
CA THR A 65 2.77 -3.22 -18.01
C THR A 65 2.93 -2.00 -17.11
N ILE A 66 3.95 -1.19 -17.38
CA ILE A 66 4.17 0.06 -16.64
C ILE A 66 3.00 1.05 -16.77
N SER A 67 2.26 0.97 -17.89
CA SER A 67 1.04 1.76 -18.12
C SER A 67 -0.11 1.28 -17.22
N ILE A 68 -0.31 -0.04 -17.11
CA ILE A 68 -1.30 -0.64 -16.19
C ILE A 68 -0.96 -0.29 -14.74
N LEU A 69 0.32 -0.39 -14.35
CA LEU A 69 0.76 0.02 -13.02
C LEU A 69 0.48 1.51 -12.75
N ALA A 70 0.68 2.38 -13.75
CA ALA A 70 0.35 3.80 -13.65
C ALA A 70 -1.16 4.02 -13.44
N LYS A 71 -2.00 3.29 -14.19
CA LYS A 71 -3.47 3.33 -14.04
C LYS A 71 -3.86 2.94 -12.63
N LEU A 72 -3.36 1.81 -12.11
CA LEU A 72 -3.66 1.33 -10.75
C LEU A 72 -3.24 2.35 -9.68
N LYS A 73 -2.00 2.85 -9.76
CA LYS A 73 -1.49 3.89 -8.87
C LYS A 73 -2.43 5.10 -8.81
N ASN A 74 -2.90 5.56 -9.97
CA ASN A 74 -3.77 6.74 -10.07
C ASN A 74 -5.21 6.43 -9.63
N LEU A 75 -5.72 5.23 -9.94
CA LEU A 75 -7.05 4.77 -9.53
C LEU A 75 -7.19 4.79 -8.00
N PHE A 76 -6.17 4.31 -7.30
CA PHE A 76 -6.15 4.26 -5.83
C PHE A 76 -5.55 5.53 -5.17
N ASP A 77 -5.13 6.53 -5.96
CA ASP A 77 -4.45 7.76 -5.49
C ASP A 77 -3.28 7.48 -4.51
N VAL A 78 -2.43 6.51 -4.85
CA VAL A 78 -1.28 6.07 -4.03
C VAL A 78 0.08 6.36 -4.70
N SER A 79 1.17 6.06 -4.00
CA SER A 79 2.53 6.13 -4.55
C SER A 79 2.86 4.90 -5.39
N TRP A 80 3.90 5.00 -6.24
CA TRP A 80 4.43 3.84 -6.96
C TRP A 80 4.88 2.73 -6.00
N GLN A 81 5.53 3.10 -4.90
CA GLN A 81 5.96 2.16 -3.89
C GLN A 81 4.76 1.42 -3.29
N ALA A 82 3.70 2.14 -2.89
CA ALA A 82 2.52 1.54 -2.28
C ALA A 82 1.85 0.50 -3.20
N ILE A 83 1.62 0.83 -4.48
CA ILE A 83 1.02 -0.14 -5.41
C ILE A 83 1.94 -1.34 -5.67
N THR A 84 3.26 -1.13 -5.77
CA THR A 84 4.24 -2.22 -5.95
C THR A 84 4.21 -3.20 -4.79
N TYR A 85 4.28 -2.70 -3.54
CA TYR A 85 4.21 -3.55 -2.36
C TYR A 85 2.86 -4.24 -2.23
N ARG A 86 1.77 -3.58 -2.63
CA ARG A 86 0.44 -4.18 -2.61
C ARG A 86 0.29 -5.33 -3.60
N LEU A 87 0.84 -5.21 -4.82
CA LEU A 87 0.83 -6.31 -5.79
C LEU A 87 1.61 -7.53 -5.31
N ASP A 88 2.73 -7.30 -4.61
CA ASP A 88 3.57 -8.33 -4.00
C ASP A 88 2.85 -9.02 -2.83
N GLU A 89 2.30 -8.24 -1.88
CA GLU A 89 1.52 -8.73 -0.74
C GLU A 89 0.31 -9.58 -1.19
N LEU A 90 -0.33 -9.20 -2.29
CA LEU A 90 -1.47 -9.93 -2.85
C LEU A 90 -1.06 -11.13 -3.73
N ASN A 91 0.24 -11.40 -3.89
CA ASN A 91 0.81 -12.43 -4.76
C ASN A 91 0.33 -12.33 -6.21
N ILE A 92 0.12 -11.12 -6.72
CA ILE A 92 -0.27 -10.87 -8.11
C ILE A 92 0.98 -10.75 -9.00
N TYR A 93 1.95 -9.95 -8.55
CA TYR A 93 3.26 -9.80 -9.18
C TYR A 93 4.31 -9.56 -8.11
N SER A 94 5.47 -10.22 -8.23
CA SER A 94 6.55 -9.99 -7.29
C SER A 94 7.08 -8.57 -7.38
N LYS A 95 7.52 -8.02 -6.26
CA LYS A 95 8.17 -6.71 -6.21
C LYS A 95 9.31 -6.60 -7.22
N ASP A 96 10.14 -7.65 -7.35
CA ASP A 96 11.27 -7.68 -8.28
C ASP A 96 10.83 -7.56 -9.74
N TYR A 97 9.75 -8.24 -10.11
CA TYR A 97 9.17 -8.11 -11.44
C TYR A 97 8.67 -6.69 -11.70
N VAL A 98 7.94 -6.09 -10.75
CA VAL A 98 7.42 -4.72 -10.90
C VAL A 98 8.56 -3.70 -11.01
N LEU A 99 9.64 -3.87 -10.24
CA LEU A 99 10.84 -3.03 -10.34
C LEU A 99 11.53 -3.18 -11.70
N SER A 100 11.57 -4.38 -12.28
CA SER A 100 12.11 -4.59 -13.63
C SER A 100 11.37 -3.77 -14.71
N LEU A 101 10.04 -3.58 -14.56
CA LEU A 101 9.24 -2.73 -15.46
C LEU A 101 9.60 -1.25 -15.36
N HIS A 102 9.98 -0.79 -14.16
CA HIS A 102 10.45 0.58 -13.96
C HIS A 102 11.80 0.83 -14.62
N GLU A 103 12.73 -0.13 -14.53
CA GLU A 103 14.06 -0.01 -15.15
C GLU A 103 13.96 -0.08 -16.68
N ALA A 104 13.17 -1.00 -17.24
CA ALA A 104 12.93 -1.07 -18.69
C ALA A 104 12.40 0.26 -19.25
N ARG A 105 11.43 0.89 -18.56
CA ARG A 105 10.89 2.19 -18.96
C ARG A 105 11.92 3.33 -18.91
N LYS A 106 12.91 3.29 -18.01
CA LYS A 106 13.97 4.31 -17.96
C LYS A 106 14.87 4.20 -19.19
N ILE A 107 15.29 2.97 -19.52
CA ILE A 107 16.13 2.68 -20.70
C ILE A 107 15.45 3.15 -21.99
N GLU A 108 14.16 2.87 -22.16
CA GLU A 108 13.37 3.33 -23.32
C GLU A 108 13.30 4.85 -23.45
N LYS A 109 13.42 5.59 -22.34
CA LYS A 109 13.37 7.07 -22.35
C LYS A 109 14.73 7.72 -22.58
N GLU A 110 15.81 6.95 -22.39
CA GLU A 110 17.20 7.40 -22.56
C GLU A 110 17.75 7.06 -23.96
N THR A 111 17.02 6.27 -24.74
CA THR A 111 17.34 5.88 -26.13
C THR A 111 16.45 6.64 -27.12
#